data_AF-A0A8T6R787-F1
#
_entry.id   AF-A0A8T6R787-F1
#
_cell.length_a   1.000
_cell.length_b   1.000
_cell.length_c   1.000
_cell.angle_alpha   90.00
_cell.angle_beta   90.00
_cell.angle_gamma   90.00
#
_symmetry.space_group_name_H-M   'P 1'
#
loop_
_entity.id
_entity.type
_entity.pdbx_description
1 polymer ?
#
loop_
_entity_poly.entity_id
_entity_poly.type
_entity_poly.pdbx_seq_one_letter_code
_entity_poly.pdbx_strand_id
1 'polypeptide(L)'
;VGTSIARFMFLDGLAFKTWRMREGEWFEGTYVFDSEEERRSFRADFEPGADTSPGSKIIGSSPTLIEDWEVVAIAEGPAGFRRGAGPSVS
;
A
#
# COMPACT_ATOMS: atom_id res chain seq x y z
N VAL A 1 -18.64 -5.66 2.38
CA VAL A 1 -17.26 -5.61 1.85
C VAL A 1 -16.88 -4.14 1.69
N GLY A 2 -16.30 -3.53 2.73
CA GLY A 2 -15.62 -2.25 2.59
C GLY A 2 -14.26 -2.58 2.01
N THR A 3 -14.09 -2.39 0.71
CA THR A 3 -12.83 -2.68 0.03
C THR A 3 -11.75 -1.83 0.68
N SER A 4 -10.56 -2.41 0.90
CA SER A 4 -9.39 -1.72 1.49
C SER A 4 -9.15 -0.33 0.89
N ILE A 5 -9.49 -0.15 -0.38
CA ILE A 5 -9.46 1.11 -1.11
C ILE A 5 -10.19 2.25 -0.38
N ALA A 6 -11.37 2.03 0.21
CA ALA A 6 -12.15 3.06 0.88
C ALA A 6 -11.48 3.53 2.18
N ARG A 7 -10.82 2.62 2.92
CA ARG A 7 -10.06 2.98 4.12
C ARG A 7 -8.85 3.85 3.82
N PHE A 8 -8.14 3.56 2.73
CA PHE A 8 -6.93 4.30 2.39
C PHE A 8 -7.21 5.62 1.68
N MET A 9 -8.35 5.77 0.98
CA MET A 9 -8.74 7.04 0.37
C MET A 9 -8.99 8.18 1.38
N PHE A 10 -9.16 7.85 2.66
CA PHE A 10 -9.36 8.83 3.74
C PHE A 10 -8.30 8.71 4.85
N LEU A 11 -7.17 8.06 4.56
CA LEU A 11 -6.06 8.02 5.51
C LEU A 11 -5.31 9.34 5.40
N ASP A 12 -5.25 10.09 6.49
CA ASP A 12 -4.53 11.36 6.57
C ASP A 12 -3.06 11.18 6.12
N GLY A 13 -2.55 12.17 5.40
CA GLY A 13 -1.20 12.19 4.85
C GLY A 13 -0.91 11.18 3.73
N LEU A 14 -1.76 10.18 3.47
CA LEU A 14 -1.50 9.18 2.43
C LEU A 14 -1.71 9.77 1.02
N ALA A 15 -0.61 10.09 0.35
CA ALA A 15 -0.61 10.61 -1.01
C ALA A 15 -0.87 9.51 -2.06
N PHE A 16 -0.33 8.31 -1.87
CA PHE A 16 -0.44 7.24 -2.85
C PHE A 16 -0.32 5.87 -2.20
N LYS A 17 -1.13 4.92 -2.67
CA LYS A 17 -0.97 3.51 -2.34
C LYS A 17 -1.08 2.65 -3.58
N THR A 18 -0.13 1.74 -3.74
CA THR A 18 -0.20 0.69 -4.75
C THR A 18 -0.10 -0.68 -4.13
N TRP A 19 -0.73 -1.64 -4.82
CA TRP A 19 -0.55 -3.06 -4.56
C TRP A 19 0.22 -3.60 -5.74
N ARG A 20 1.39 -4.15 -5.45
CA ARG A 20 2.28 -4.73 -6.46
C ARG A 20 2.36 -6.22 -6.22
N MET A 21 2.45 -7.01 -7.27
CA MET A 21 2.66 -8.45 -7.13
C MET A 21 3.43 -9.02 -8.31
N ARG A 22 4.07 -10.16 -8.05
CA ARG A 22 4.54 -11.10 -9.06
C ARG A 22 4.05 -12.49 -8.69
N GLU A 23 3.31 -13.11 -9.60
CA GLU A 23 2.70 -14.42 -9.35
C GLU A 23 3.76 -15.47 -8.99
N GLY A 24 3.47 -16.25 -7.94
CA GLY A 24 4.39 -17.25 -7.42
C GLY A 24 5.60 -16.71 -6.65
N GLU A 25 5.77 -15.38 -6.55
CA GLU A 25 6.93 -14.78 -5.90
C GLU A 25 6.57 -13.87 -4.73
N TRP A 26 5.89 -12.75 -4.98
CA TRP A 26 5.66 -11.75 -3.93
C TRP A 26 4.38 -10.92 -4.15
N PHE A 27 3.89 -10.37 -3.04
CA PHE A 27 2.82 -9.39 -2.98
C PHE A 27 3.23 -8.29 -2.00
N GLU A 28 3.01 -7.04 -2.36
CA GLU A 28 3.48 -5.88 -1.61
C GLU A 28 2.45 -4.74 -1.62
N GLY A 29 2.35 -4.04 -0.50
CA GLY A 29 1.71 -2.73 -0.43
C GLY A 29 2.76 -1.63 -0.31
N THR A 30 2.76 -0.69 -1.25
CA THR A 30 3.62 0.51 -1.23
C THR A 30 2.79 1.70 -0.75
N TYR A 31 3.26 2.42 0.26
CA TYR A 31 2.56 3.56 0.86
C TYR A 31 3.44 4.81 0.72
N VAL A 32 2.90 5.88 0.13
CA VAL A 32 3.56 7.19 0.00
C VAL A 32 2.78 8.18 0.84
N PHE A 33 3.47 8.81 1.79
CA PHE A 33 2.91 9.86 2.63
C PHE A 33 3.46 11.22 2.20
N ASP A 34 2.73 12.29 2.50
CA ASP A 34 3.13 13.67 2.26
C ASP A 34 4.23 14.16 3.22
N SER A 35 4.41 13.46 4.34
CA SER A 35 5.35 13.80 5.39
C SER A 35 5.90 12.53 6.06
N GLU A 36 7.10 12.68 6.61
CA GLU A 36 7.74 11.62 7.38
C GLU A 36 6.98 11.29 8.67
N GLU A 37 6.36 12.30 9.29
CA GLU A 37 5.58 12.13 10.53
C GLU A 37 4.37 11.23 10.33
N GLU A 38 3.59 11.47 9.27
CA GLU A 38 2.44 10.63 8.90
C GLU A 38 2.86 9.20 8.57
N ARG A 39 3.98 9.02 7.86
CA ARG A 39 4.56 7.71 7.58
C ARG A 39 4.93 6.97 8.88
N ARG A 40 5.62 7.65 9.81
CA ARG A 40 6.04 7.06 11.08
C ARG A 40 4.83 6.69 11.95
N SER A 41 3.85 7.58 12.04
CA SER A 41 2.59 7.35 12.76
C SER A 41 1.86 6.12 12.21
N PHE A 42 1.65 6.08 10.90
CA PHE A 42 1.04 4.93 10.23
C PHE A 42 1.80 3.63 10.47
N ARG A 43 3.14 3.64 10.38
CA ARG A 43 3.95 2.45 10.60
C ARG A 43 3.80 1.92 12.03
N ALA A 44 3.85 2.80 13.03
CA ALA A 44 3.71 2.44 14.43
C ALA A 44 2.36 1.75 14.72
N ASP A 45 1.29 2.19 14.04
CA ASP A 45 -0.03 1.58 14.16
C ASP A 45 -0.18 0.29 13.33
N PHE A 46 0.45 0.23 12.16
CA PHE A 46 0.28 -0.88 11.21
C PHE A 46 1.11 -2.11 11.57
N GLU A 47 2.39 -1.91 11.90
CA GLU A 47 3.38 -2.99 12.08
C GLU A 47 2.98 -4.02 13.15
N PRO A 48 2.41 -3.64 14.31
CA PRO A 48 1.95 -4.60 15.32
C PRO A 48 0.83 -5.54 14.85
N GLY A 49 0.00 -5.11 13.89
CA GLY A 49 -1.12 -5.89 13.34
C GLY A 49 -0.85 -6.47 11.96
N ALA A 50 0.38 -6.36 11.46
CA ALA A 50 0.71 -6.70 10.08
C ALA A 50 0.51 -8.19 9.80
N ASP A 51 0.83 -9.07 10.74
CA ASP A 51 0.69 -10.54 10.64
C ASP A 51 -0.78 -11.01 10.52
N THR A 52 -1.71 -10.26 11.10
CA THR A 52 -3.16 -10.57 11.10
C THR A 52 -3.95 -9.70 10.13
N SER A 53 -3.27 -8.88 9.34
CA SER A 53 -3.88 -8.03 8.31
C SER A 53 -4.66 -8.86 7.28
N PRO A 54 -5.66 -8.28 6.58
CA PRO A 54 -6.36 -8.98 5.51
C PRO A 54 -5.43 -9.51 4.42
N GLY A 55 -4.37 -8.76 4.08
CA GLY A 55 -3.37 -9.19 3.10
C GLY A 55 -2.64 -10.45 3.57
N SER A 56 -2.16 -10.45 4.81
CA SER A 56 -1.46 -11.60 5.40
C SER A 56 -2.35 -12.83 5.51
N LYS A 57 -3.64 -12.66 5.81
CA LYS A 57 -4.62 -13.75 5.80
C LYS A 57 -4.86 -14.34 4.41
N ILE A 58 -4.87 -13.51 3.37
CA ILE A 58 -5.03 -13.93 1.98
C ILE A 58 -3.76 -14.66 1.48
N ILE A 59 -2.59 -14.13 1.79
CA ILE A 59 -1.29 -14.71 1.39
C ILE A 59 -0.95 -15.96 2.23
N GLY A 60 -1.46 -16.04 3.47
CA GLY A 60 -1.19 -17.14 4.40
C GLY A 60 0.11 -16.97 5.19
N SER A 61 0.73 -15.79 5.17
CA SER A 61 1.93 -15.47 5.94
C SER A 61 1.97 -14.00 6.35
N SER A 62 2.75 -13.68 7.39
CA SER A 62 3.11 -12.30 7.72
C SER A 62 4.04 -11.68 6.65
N PRO A 63 4.17 -10.35 6.60
CA PRO A 63 5.15 -9.71 5.74
C PRO A 63 6.57 -10.15 6.10
N THR A 64 7.38 -10.46 5.08
CA THR A 64 8.80 -10.79 5.25
C THR A 64 9.66 -9.54 5.41
N LEU A 65 9.20 -8.40 4.90
CA LEU A 65 9.92 -7.12 4.92
C LEU A 65 8.95 -5.95 5.14
N ILE A 66 9.34 -5.04 6.03
CA ILE A 66 8.70 -3.73 6.24
C ILE A 66 9.85 -2.71 6.38
N GLU A 67 10.04 -1.88 5.35
CA GLU A 67 11.17 -0.95 5.27
C GLU A 67 10.74 0.47 4.92
N ASP A 68 11.60 1.41 5.33
CA ASP A 68 11.47 2.83 4.99
C ASP A 68 12.20 3.12 3.68
N TRP A 69 11.64 4.01 2.86
CA TRP A 69 12.19 4.39 1.56
C TRP A 69 11.68 5.80 1.17
N GLU A 70 12.35 6.42 0.19
CA GLU A 70 12.09 7.81 -0.21
C GLU A 70 11.69 7.91 -1.69
N VAL A 71 10.66 8.71 -1.99
CA VAL A 71 10.34 9.12 -3.37
C VAL A 71 11.24 10.29 -3.76
N VAL A 72 12.26 10.03 -4.56
CA VAL A 72 13.20 11.09 -4.99
C VAL A 72 12.67 11.92 -6.18
N ALA A 73 11.84 11.32 -7.04
CA ALA A 73 11.22 12.00 -8.17
C ALA A 73 9.98 11.25 -8.67
N ILE A 74 9.03 11.98 -9.27
CA ILE A 74 7.87 11.43 -9.96
C ILE A 74 7.83 12.01 -11.38
N ALA A 75 7.64 11.14 -12.37
CA ALA A 75 7.34 11.54 -13.74
C ALA A 75 6.00 10.94 -14.16
N GLU A 76 5.03 11.79 -14.47
CA GLU A 76 3.74 11.37 -15.04
C GLU A 76 3.79 11.48 -16.57
N GLY A 77 3.53 10.38 -17.27
CA GLY A 77 3.51 10.34 -18.73
C GLY A 77 2.16 10.75 -19.31
N PRO A 78 2.08 11.01 -20.64
CA PRO A 78 0.86 11.48 -21.30
C PRO A 78 -0.39 10.58 -21.16
N ALA A 79 -0.22 9.30 -20.85
CA ALA A 79 -1.32 8.36 -20.63
C ALA A 79 -1.99 8.51 -19.25
N GLY A 80 -1.36 9.27 -18.34
CA GLY A 80 -1.78 9.40 -16.94
C GLY A 80 -1.74 8.10 -16.14
N PHE A 81 -2.11 8.17 -14.86
CA PHE A 81 -2.22 7.00 -13.99
C PHE A 81 -3.69 6.62 -13.73
N ARG A 82 -4.12 5.44 -14.23
CA ARG A 82 -5.46 4.91 -13.96
C ARG A 82 -5.50 4.18 -12.62
N ARG A 83 -6.30 4.69 -11.68
CA ARG A 83 -6.59 4.05 -10.38
C ARG A 83 -7.85 3.18 -10.45
N GLY A 84 -7.87 2.07 -9.73
CA GLY A 84 -9.00 1.14 -9.70
C GLY A 84 -8.76 -0.03 -8.74
N ALA A 85 -9.75 -0.91 -8.58
CA ALA A 85 -9.71 -1.98 -7.59
C ALA A 85 -8.96 -3.26 -8.06
N GLY A 86 -8.24 -3.20 -9.19
CA GLY A 86 -7.38 -4.28 -9.68
C GLY A 86 -7.83 -4.91 -11.02
N PRO A 87 -7.11 -5.94 -11.50
CA PRO A 87 -7.26 -6.49 -12.85
C PRO A 87 -8.58 -7.23 -13.13
N SER A 88 -9.35 -7.59 -12.12
CA SER A 88 -10.64 -8.32 -12.26
C SER A 88 -11.89 -7.42 -12.19
N VAL A 89 -11.71 -6.11 -12.13
CA VAL A 89 -12.80 -5.10 -11.97
C VAL A 89 -12.67 -3.96 -12.99
N SER A 90 -12.08 -4.24 -14.16
CA SER A 90 -12.03 -3.33 -15.32
C SER A 90 -13.26 -3.46 -16.20
#